data_AF-X1RKM7-F1
#
_entry.id   AF-X1RKM7-F1
#
_cell.length_a   1.000
_cell.length_b   1.000
_cell.length_c   1.000
_cell.angle_alpha   90.00
_cell.angle_beta   90.00
_cell.angle_gamma   90.00
#
_symmetry.space_group_name_H-M   'P 1'
#
loop_
_entity.id
_entity.type
_entity.pdbx_description
1 polymer ?
#
loop_
_entity_poly.entity_id
_entity_poly.type
_entity_poly.pdbx_seq_one_letter_code
_entity_poly.pdbx_strand_id
1 'polypeptide(L)'
;VGRDLGEVAGINKLGVSISADADAVLSQAKPDVVFLTTSSSLKVIYPQVEKCVAAGANVVSTCEELTYPYRKDPQLSAEIDKIAKANNVTVLATGVNPGFLMDAWPLFMTGVCQQVKRVKVVRAQDASPRRGPFQKKIGAGRTLEEFKKLVAAGTLKHVGLPESIAMIASGLGWKLDCQPSGASRKPVTTSSITQTVPYFFVRPRSARTKSIS
;
A
#
# COMPACT_ATOMS: atom_id res chain seq x y z
N VAL A 1 9.46 22.43 -0.01
CA VAL A 1 9.82 22.97 -1.33
C VAL A 1 10.92 24.00 -1.12
N GLY A 2 11.95 24.03 -1.97
CA GLY A 2 13.10 24.93 -1.91
C GLY A 2 14.22 24.52 -0.95
N ARG A 3 14.05 23.44 -0.18
CA ARG A 3 15.07 22.88 0.72
C ARG A 3 15.84 21.76 0.01
N ASP A 4 17.07 21.52 0.45
CA ASP A 4 17.86 20.39 -0.01
C ASP A 4 17.26 19.05 0.47
N LEU A 5 17.25 18.05 -0.41
CA LEU A 5 16.71 16.73 -0.13
C LEU A 5 17.46 16.02 1.01
N GLY A 6 18.79 16.16 1.06
CA GLY A 6 19.62 15.58 2.11
C GLY A 6 19.29 16.13 3.49
N GLU A 7 19.12 17.46 3.58
CA GLU A 7 18.68 18.10 4.83
C GLU A 7 17.31 17.59 5.31
N VAL A 8 16.35 17.42 4.39
CA VAL A 8 15.02 16.90 4.75
C VAL A 8 15.07 15.42 5.12
N ALA A 9 15.95 14.66 4.49
CA ALA A 9 16.19 13.25 4.81
C ALA A 9 17.02 13.05 6.10
N GLY A 10 17.54 14.11 6.71
CA GLY A 10 18.37 14.03 7.93
C GLY A 10 19.79 13.53 7.68
N ILE A 11 20.31 13.73 6.47
CA ILE A 11 21.69 13.40 6.07
C ILE A 11 22.40 14.66 5.54
N ASN A 12 23.65 14.50 5.09
CA ASN A 12 24.40 15.60 4.48
C ASN A 12 23.71 16.13 3.21
N LYS A 13 23.96 17.41 2.90
CA LYS A 13 23.44 18.05 1.69
C LYS A 13 23.78 17.25 0.43
N LEU A 14 22.78 17.10 -0.44
CA LEU A 14 22.92 16.37 -1.70
C LEU A 14 23.05 17.29 -2.91
N GLY A 15 22.76 18.58 -2.77
CA GLY A 15 22.65 19.52 -3.88
C GLY A 15 21.37 19.36 -4.69
N VAL A 16 20.35 18.66 -4.15
CA VAL A 16 19.10 18.35 -4.84
C VAL A 16 17.97 19.14 -4.18
N SER A 17 17.45 20.16 -4.86
CA SER A 17 16.37 21.00 -4.33
C SER A 17 15.00 20.35 -4.50
N ILE A 18 14.18 20.36 -3.44
CA ILE A 18 12.80 19.86 -3.47
C ILE A 18 11.92 20.85 -4.23
N SER A 19 11.37 20.44 -5.38
CA SER A 19 10.45 21.24 -6.20
C SER A 19 8.97 20.98 -5.87
N ALA A 20 8.11 21.95 -6.17
CA ALA A 20 6.65 21.77 -6.25
C ALA A 20 6.17 21.47 -7.68
N ASP A 21 7.05 21.65 -8.68
CA ASP A 21 6.77 21.45 -10.09
C ASP A 21 7.42 20.15 -10.56
N ALA A 22 6.59 19.10 -10.67
CA ALA A 22 7.04 17.80 -11.15
C ALA A 22 7.40 17.81 -12.64
N ASP A 23 6.72 18.63 -13.45
CA ASP A 23 6.92 18.65 -14.91
C ASP A 23 8.30 19.27 -15.23
N ALA A 24 8.67 20.34 -14.54
CA ALA A 24 10.01 20.93 -14.61
C ALA A 24 11.10 19.94 -14.17
N VAL A 25 10.88 19.23 -13.05
CA VAL A 25 11.86 18.25 -12.54
C VAL A 25 12.04 17.09 -13.53
N LEU A 26 10.97 16.52 -14.05
CA LEU A 26 11.03 15.40 -15.00
C LEU A 26 11.75 15.83 -16.30
N SER A 27 11.44 17.01 -16.82
CA SER A 27 12.04 17.55 -18.04
C SER A 27 13.54 17.84 -17.89
N GLN A 28 13.95 18.38 -16.75
CA GLN A 28 15.35 18.74 -16.48
C GLN A 28 16.20 17.52 -16.11
N ALA A 29 15.70 16.68 -15.19
CA ALA A 29 16.46 15.57 -14.64
C ALA A 29 16.47 14.35 -15.57
N LYS A 30 15.45 14.16 -16.40
CA LYS A 30 15.28 13.01 -17.31
C LYS A 30 15.60 11.68 -16.62
N PRO A 31 14.92 11.36 -15.50
CA PRO A 31 15.30 10.22 -14.67
C PRO A 31 14.99 8.89 -15.36
N ASP A 32 15.86 7.89 -15.19
CA ASP A 32 15.57 6.52 -15.63
C ASP A 32 14.40 5.89 -14.86
N VAL A 33 14.25 6.26 -13.57
CA VAL A 33 13.26 5.72 -12.64
C VAL A 33 12.71 6.80 -11.72
N VAL A 34 11.39 6.77 -11.49
CA VAL A 34 10.69 7.57 -10.48
C VAL A 34 10.10 6.68 -9.39
N PHE A 35 10.41 7.01 -8.13
CA PHE A 35 9.75 6.41 -6.96
C PHE A 35 8.49 7.19 -6.59
N LEU A 36 7.32 6.65 -6.91
CA LEU A 36 6.02 7.29 -6.72
C LEU A 36 5.36 6.82 -5.42
N THR A 37 5.56 7.54 -4.32
CA THR A 37 5.14 7.14 -2.96
C THR A 37 4.12 8.10 -2.33
N THR A 38 3.08 8.51 -3.06
CA THR A 38 2.19 9.62 -2.67
C THR A 38 0.83 9.20 -2.11
N SER A 39 0.19 8.18 -2.68
CA SER A 39 -1.16 7.76 -2.27
C SER A 39 -1.37 6.26 -2.47
N SER A 40 -2.27 5.70 -1.65
CA SER A 40 -2.71 4.31 -1.75
C SER A 40 -3.75 4.06 -2.84
N SER A 41 -4.31 5.13 -3.44
CA SER A 41 -5.37 5.00 -4.43
C SER A 41 -4.85 5.13 -5.86
N LEU A 42 -5.17 4.14 -6.69
CA LEU A 42 -4.78 4.11 -8.09
C LEU A 42 -5.33 5.32 -8.86
N LYS A 43 -6.60 5.66 -8.64
CA LYS A 43 -7.25 6.82 -9.26
C LYS A 43 -6.55 8.14 -8.93
N VAL A 44 -6.03 8.27 -7.70
CA VAL A 44 -5.33 9.47 -7.25
C VAL A 44 -3.92 9.56 -7.85
N ILE A 45 -3.24 8.42 -8.00
CA ILE A 45 -1.87 8.42 -8.53
C ILE A 45 -1.80 8.34 -10.05
N TYR A 46 -2.88 7.93 -10.75
CA TYR A 46 -2.87 7.76 -12.20
C TYR A 46 -2.32 8.98 -12.97
N PRO A 47 -2.74 10.24 -12.68
CA PRO A 47 -2.17 11.40 -13.37
C PRO A 47 -0.67 11.59 -13.12
N GLN A 48 -0.16 11.13 -11.97
CA GLN A 48 1.27 11.17 -11.66
C GLN A 48 2.04 10.08 -12.41
N VAL A 49 1.46 8.87 -12.53
CA VAL A 49 2.01 7.78 -13.35
C VAL A 49 2.12 8.21 -14.81
N GLU A 50 1.04 8.78 -15.35
CA GLU A 50 0.98 9.27 -16.73
C GLU A 50 2.07 10.30 -17.02
N LYS A 51 2.25 11.30 -16.14
CA LYS A 51 3.34 12.28 -16.24
C LYS A 51 4.73 11.65 -16.26
N CYS A 52 5.00 10.69 -15.38
CA CYS A 52 6.30 10.03 -15.30
C CYS A 52 6.58 9.18 -16.54
N VAL A 53 5.58 8.43 -17.00
CA VAL A 53 5.68 7.59 -18.21
C VAL A 53 5.87 8.44 -19.46
N ALA A 54 5.13 9.55 -19.60
CA ALA A 54 5.29 10.49 -20.71
C ALA A 54 6.67 11.17 -20.73
N ALA A 55 7.34 11.27 -19.58
CA ALA A 55 8.72 11.74 -19.49
C ALA A 55 9.76 10.66 -19.83
N GLY A 56 9.33 9.44 -20.19
CA GLY A 56 10.22 8.32 -20.51
C GLY A 56 10.83 7.63 -19.28
N ALA A 57 10.28 7.86 -18.08
CA ALA A 57 10.79 7.24 -16.86
C ALA A 57 10.04 5.95 -16.51
N ASN A 58 10.78 4.94 -16.03
CA ASN A 58 10.17 3.81 -15.35
C ASN A 58 9.57 4.27 -14.01
N VAL A 59 8.51 3.61 -13.54
CA VAL A 59 7.85 3.98 -12.29
C VAL A 59 7.86 2.82 -11.32
N VAL A 60 8.36 3.06 -10.11
CA VAL A 60 8.23 2.16 -8.95
C VAL A 60 7.36 2.85 -7.91
N SER A 61 6.24 2.23 -7.51
CA SER A 61 5.29 2.83 -6.58
C SER A 61 5.06 1.98 -5.33
N THR A 62 4.69 2.63 -4.23
CA THR A 62 4.18 1.97 -3.03
C THR A 62 2.64 2.01 -2.95
N CYS A 63 1.96 2.35 -4.05
CA CYS A 63 0.50 2.41 -4.09
C CYS A 63 -0.11 1.02 -4.00
N GLU A 64 -0.85 0.77 -2.92
CA GLU A 64 -1.42 -0.54 -2.65
C GLU A 64 -2.38 -1.01 -3.77
N GLU A 65 -3.23 -0.13 -4.31
CA GLU A 65 -4.17 -0.46 -5.39
C GLU A 65 -3.47 -0.78 -6.73
N LEU A 66 -2.29 -0.18 -6.99
CA LEU A 66 -1.51 -0.42 -8.21
C LEU A 66 -0.76 -1.76 -8.18
N THR A 67 -0.64 -2.42 -7.03
CA THR A 67 0.15 -3.66 -6.92
C THR A 67 -0.44 -4.81 -7.72
N TYR A 68 -1.77 -4.89 -7.82
CA TYR A 68 -2.45 -5.82 -8.72
C TYR A 68 -3.85 -5.32 -9.12
N PRO A 69 -3.93 -4.32 -10.03
CA PRO A 69 -5.15 -3.56 -10.27
C PRO A 69 -6.13 -4.24 -11.23
N TYR A 70 -5.68 -5.27 -11.97
CA TYR A 70 -6.37 -5.86 -13.11
C TYR A 70 -7.81 -6.32 -12.86
N ARG A 71 -8.12 -6.73 -11.62
CA ARG A 71 -9.47 -7.19 -11.24
C ARG A 71 -10.38 -6.07 -10.77
N LYS A 72 -9.82 -5.04 -10.12
CA LYS A 72 -10.57 -3.98 -9.44
C LYS A 72 -10.79 -2.78 -10.35
N ASP A 73 -9.75 -2.39 -11.09
CA ASP A 73 -9.75 -1.24 -12.00
C ASP A 73 -9.16 -1.66 -13.36
N PRO A 74 -9.82 -2.58 -14.10
CA PRO A 74 -9.28 -3.13 -15.37
C PRO A 74 -9.03 -2.05 -16.43
N GLN A 75 -9.87 -1.00 -16.46
CA GLN A 75 -9.73 0.11 -17.41
C GLN A 75 -8.44 0.90 -17.17
N LEU A 76 -8.18 1.33 -15.92
CA LEU A 76 -6.95 2.04 -15.57
C LEU A 76 -5.72 1.14 -15.72
N SER A 77 -5.85 -0.15 -15.41
CA SER A 77 -4.78 -1.13 -15.61
C SER A 77 -4.37 -1.20 -17.08
N ALA A 78 -5.36 -1.30 -17.98
CA ALA A 78 -5.12 -1.36 -19.43
C ALA A 78 -4.53 -0.05 -19.97
N GLU A 79 -4.99 1.11 -19.48
CA GLU A 79 -4.43 2.39 -19.93
C GLU A 79 -2.97 2.55 -19.47
N ILE A 80 -2.65 2.20 -18.22
CA ILE A 80 -1.26 2.23 -17.71
C ILE A 80 -0.36 1.30 -18.54
N ASP A 81 -0.79 0.07 -18.81
CA ASP A 81 -0.03 -0.89 -19.63
C ASP A 81 0.21 -0.35 -21.05
N LYS A 82 -0.82 0.24 -21.67
CA LYS A 82 -0.74 0.85 -23.00
C LYS A 82 0.25 2.02 -23.04
N ILE A 83 0.16 2.98 -22.12
CA ILE A 83 1.05 4.15 -22.13
C ILE A 83 2.49 3.75 -21.78
N ALA A 84 2.69 2.77 -20.89
CA ALA A 84 4.02 2.28 -20.52
C ALA A 84 4.71 1.63 -21.74
N LYS A 85 3.99 0.75 -22.46
CA LYS A 85 4.47 0.14 -23.71
C LYS A 85 4.77 1.16 -24.80
N ALA A 86 3.89 2.14 -24.99
CA ALA A 86 4.07 3.17 -26.02
C ALA A 86 5.32 4.04 -25.78
N ASN A 87 5.73 4.22 -24.51
CA ASN A 87 6.92 4.96 -24.13
C ASN A 87 8.14 4.06 -23.86
N ASN A 88 8.03 2.74 -24.07
CA ASN A 88 9.08 1.75 -23.78
C ASN A 88 9.61 1.82 -22.33
N VAL A 89 8.69 1.94 -21.36
CA VAL A 89 9.00 1.97 -19.91
C VAL A 89 8.18 0.94 -19.15
N THR A 90 8.55 0.72 -17.89
CA THR A 90 7.89 -0.21 -16.98
C THR A 90 7.22 0.54 -15.82
N VAL A 91 6.05 0.05 -15.39
CA VAL A 91 5.38 0.50 -14.16
C VAL A 91 5.23 -0.70 -13.23
N LEU A 92 5.76 -0.59 -12.01
CA LEU A 92 5.70 -1.60 -10.97
C LEU A 92 5.22 -0.96 -9.67
N ALA A 93 4.30 -1.60 -8.96
CA ALA A 93 4.04 -1.29 -7.56
C ALA A 93 4.43 -2.47 -6.66
N THR A 94 5.11 -2.16 -5.57
CA THR A 94 5.58 -3.13 -4.58
C THR A 94 5.67 -2.51 -3.19
N GLY A 95 5.97 -3.35 -2.20
CA GLY A 95 6.04 -2.96 -0.80
C GLY A 95 6.03 -4.20 0.09
N VAL A 96 6.01 -3.99 1.40
CA VAL A 96 5.99 -5.11 2.35
C VAL A 96 4.66 -5.86 2.28
N ASN A 97 3.55 -5.15 2.12
CA ASN A 97 2.21 -5.67 1.84
C ASN A 97 1.34 -4.49 1.37
N PRO A 98 0.73 -4.58 0.18
CA PRO A 98 0.94 -5.61 -0.83
C PRO A 98 2.33 -5.47 -1.49
N GLY A 99 2.80 -6.51 -2.18
CA GLY A 99 4.03 -6.53 -2.99
C GLY A 99 5.11 -7.52 -2.54
N PHE A 100 4.96 -8.15 -1.36
CA PHE A 100 5.92 -9.14 -0.87
C PHE A 100 5.28 -10.17 0.09
N LEU A 101 5.12 -9.83 1.38
CA LEU A 101 4.87 -10.83 2.44
C LEU A 101 3.55 -11.59 2.29
N MET A 102 2.55 -10.98 1.65
CA MET A 102 1.20 -11.53 1.54
C MET A 102 0.81 -11.90 0.11
N ASP A 103 1.75 -11.87 -0.83
CA ASP A 103 1.50 -12.09 -2.25
C ASP A 103 2.70 -12.73 -2.97
N ALA A 104 3.75 -11.98 -3.31
CA ALA A 104 4.88 -12.49 -4.07
C ALA A 104 5.64 -13.60 -3.33
N TRP A 105 5.89 -13.45 -2.02
CA TRP A 105 6.55 -14.48 -1.22
C TRP A 105 5.75 -15.79 -1.13
N PRO A 106 4.48 -15.80 -0.69
CA PRO A 106 3.71 -17.05 -0.64
C PRO A 106 3.55 -17.66 -2.03
N LEU A 107 3.44 -16.86 -3.10
CA LEU A 107 3.40 -17.36 -4.48
C LEU A 107 4.73 -18.03 -4.88
N PHE A 108 5.88 -17.40 -4.59
CA PHE A 108 7.19 -17.98 -4.83
C PHE A 108 7.36 -19.32 -4.12
N MET A 109 6.94 -19.41 -2.86
CA MET A 109 7.00 -20.65 -2.07
C MET A 109 6.17 -21.79 -2.67
N THR A 110 5.17 -21.49 -3.50
CA THR A 110 4.39 -22.53 -4.19
C THR A 110 5.14 -23.19 -5.35
N GLY A 111 6.25 -22.61 -5.83
CA GLY A 111 6.99 -23.12 -6.99
C GLY A 111 7.57 -24.53 -6.81
N VAL A 112 7.70 -25.01 -5.57
CA VAL A 112 8.15 -26.38 -5.24
C VAL A 112 7.00 -27.36 -4.97
N CYS A 113 5.75 -26.90 -5.01
CA CYS A 113 4.58 -27.74 -4.76
C CYS A 113 4.11 -28.40 -6.06
N GLN A 114 3.87 -29.73 -6.03
CA GLN A 114 3.21 -30.41 -7.14
C GLN A 114 1.74 -29.96 -7.31
N GLN A 115 1.07 -29.67 -6.20
CA GLN A 115 -0.31 -29.16 -6.18
C GLN A 115 -0.52 -28.23 -4.97
N VAL A 116 -1.10 -27.05 -5.22
CA VAL A 116 -1.50 -26.12 -4.16
C VAL A 116 -3.02 -26.23 -3.99
N LYS A 117 -3.48 -26.56 -2.76
CA LYS A 117 -4.91 -26.65 -2.43
C LYS A 117 -5.43 -25.43 -1.67
N ARG A 118 -4.55 -24.74 -0.93
CA ARG A 118 -4.89 -23.59 -0.09
C ARG A 118 -3.64 -22.77 0.21
N VAL A 119 -3.76 -21.45 0.13
CA VAL A 119 -2.79 -20.51 0.66
C VAL A 119 -3.40 -19.81 1.88
N LYS A 120 -2.68 -19.81 3.00
CA LYS A 120 -3.05 -19.06 4.20
C LYS A 120 -1.84 -18.26 4.63
N VAL A 121 -2.01 -16.95 4.69
CA VAL A 121 -0.99 -16.04 5.21
C VAL A 121 -1.58 -15.37 6.45
N VAL A 122 -0.72 -15.14 7.44
CA VAL A 122 -1.07 -14.38 8.64
C VAL A 122 0.05 -13.39 8.88
N ARG A 123 -0.26 -12.09 8.77
CA ARG A 123 0.66 -11.03 9.15
C ARG A 123 0.20 -10.43 10.47
N ALA A 124 1.13 -10.22 11.40
CA ALA A 124 0.91 -9.46 12.62
C ALA A 124 1.96 -8.36 12.73
N GLN A 125 1.52 -7.14 13.04
CA GLN A 125 2.42 -5.99 13.19
C GLN A 125 2.13 -5.27 14.49
N ASP A 126 3.18 -4.99 15.27
CA ASP A 126 3.07 -4.06 16.37
C ASP A 126 2.96 -2.63 15.83
N ALA A 127 1.81 -2.00 16.09
CA ALA A 127 1.54 -0.62 15.72
C ALA A 127 2.05 0.40 16.76
N SER A 128 2.54 -0.06 17.92
CA SER A 128 2.96 0.83 19.00
C SER A 128 4.04 1.84 18.63
N PRO A 129 5.07 1.52 17.80
CA PRO A 129 6.10 2.49 17.42
C PRO A 129 5.69 3.35 16.21
N ARG A 130 4.50 3.14 15.63
CA ARG A 130 4.10 3.81 14.39
C ARG A 130 3.59 5.22 14.67
N ARG A 131 3.81 6.14 13.73
CA ARG A 131 3.32 7.53 13.79
C ARG A 131 1.81 7.61 14.04
N GLY A 132 1.39 8.65 14.75
CA GLY A 132 -0.01 8.89 15.12
C GLY A 132 -1.05 8.73 14.00
N PRO A 133 -0.81 9.21 12.76
CA PRO A 133 -1.73 9.00 11.64
C PRO A 133 -1.99 7.52 11.32
N PHE A 134 -0.96 6.67 11.40
CA PHE A 134 -1.11 5.23 11.20
C PHE A 134 -1.93 4.60 12.31
N GLN A 135 -1.64 4.95 13.57
CA GLN A 135 -2.40 4.47 14.73
C GLN A 135 -3.90 4.84 14.63
N LYS A 136 -4.21 6.08 14.24
CA LYS A 136 -5.59 6.53 13.96
C LYS A 136 -6.23 5.75 12.81
N LYS A 137 -5.50 5.49 11.72
CA LYS A 137 -5.96 4.72 10.55
C LYS A 137 -6.36 3.30 10.88
N ILE A 138 -5.78 2.71 11.92
CA ILE A 138 -6.12 1.35 12.38
C ILE A 138 -7.13 1.34 13.54
N GLY A 139 -7.59 2.52 13.97
CA GLY A 139 -8.58 2.66 15.05
C GLY A 139 -8.00 2.52 16.45
N ALA A 140 -6.67 2.64 16.63
CA ALA A 140 -6.06 2.60 17.95
C ALA A 140 -6.57 3.76 18.84
N GLY A 141 -6.85 3.45 20.11
CA GLY A 141 -7.35 4.41 21.08
C GLY A 141 -8.85 4.75 20.96
N ARG A 142 -9.58 4.12 20.03
CA ARG A 142 -11.04 4.31 19.87
C ARG A 142 -11.83 3.39 20.80
N THR A 143 -13.03 3.83 21.19
CA THR A 143 -13.97 2.94 21.87
C THR A 143 -14.47 1.85 20.92
N LEU A 144 -15.03 0.77 21.47
CA LEU A 144 -15.61 -0.30 20.64
C LEU A 144 -16.74 0.19 19.73
N GLU A 145 -17.56 1.13 20.21
CA GLU A 145 -18.65 1.70 19.42
C GLU A 145 -18.15 2.60 18.29
N GLU A 146 -17.17 3.47 18.58
CA GLU A 146 -16.53 4.29 17.56
C GLU A 146 -15.86 3.43 16.50
N PHE A 147 -15.17 2.37 16.91
CA PHE A 147 -14.55 1.42 15.99
C PHE A 147 -15.59 0.79 15.06
N LYS A 148 -16.71 0.30 15.61
CA LYS A 148 -17.81 -0.28 14.81
C LYS A 148 -18.40 0.73 13.82
N LYS A 149 -18.64 1.97 14.26
CA LYS A 149 -19.13 3.06 13.39
C LYS A 149 -18.16 3.34 12.24
N LEU A 150 -16.87 3.43 12.53
CA LEU A 150 -15.84 3.68 11.51
C LEU A 150 -15.65 2.51 10.53
N VAL A 151 -15.80 1.26 11.01
CA VAL A 151 -15.81 0.08 10.13
C VAL A 151 -17.03 0.10 9.21
N ALA A 152 -18.22 0.38 9.74
CA ALA A 152 -19.46 0.46 8.98
C ALA A 152 -19.44 1.61 7.95
N ALA A 153 -18.87 2.76 8.31
CA ALA A 153 -18.62 3.88 7.40
C ALA A 153 -17.51 3.60 6.38
N GLY A 154 -16.80 2.47 6.48
CA GLY A 154 -15.73 2.10 5.57
C GLY A 154 -14.49 2.99 5.66
N THR A 155 -14.28 3.70 6.77
CA THR A 155 -13.12 4.58 6.99
C THR A 155 -11.92 3.82 7.58
N LEU A 156 -12.17 2.73 8.31
CA LEU A 156 -11.13 1.76 8.72
C LEU A 156 -11.04 0.62 7.71
N LYS A 157 -10.16 0.77 6.72
CA LYS A 157 -9.88 -0.24 5.68
C LYS A 157 -8.40 -0.59 5.66
N HIS A 158 -8.10 -1.89 5.58
CA HIS A 158 -6.83 -2.34 5.01
C HIS A 158 -6.94 -2.19 3.50
N VAL A 159 -6.02 -1.44 2.90
CA VAL A 159 -5.89 -1.31 1.44
C VAL A 159 -4.85 -2.34 0.98
N GLY A 160 -5.07 -3.06 -0.11
CA GLY A 160 -4.08 -4.01 -0.66
C GLY A 160 -4.37 -5.50 -0.47
N LEU A 161 -5.29 -5.89 0.43
CA LEU A 161 -5.62 -7.31 0.60
C LEU A 161 -6.33 -7.91 -0.62
N PRO A 162 -7.34 -7.24 -1.23
CA PRO A 162 -7.93 -7.71 -2.48
C PRO A 162 -6.91 -7.84 -3.61
N GLU A 163 -5.97 -6.90 -3.70
CA GLU A 163 -4.88 -6.91 -4.68
C GLU A 163 -3.94 -8.11 -4.43
N SER A 164 -3.57 -8.39 -3.18
CA SER A 164 -2.75 -9.57 -2.81
C SER A 164 -3.44 -10.90 -3.16
N ILE A 165 -4.73 -11.02 -2.85
CA ILE A 165 -5.52 -12.22 -3.16
C ILE A 165 -5.64 -12.41 -4.66
N ALA A 166 -5.90 -11.32 -5.40
CA ALA A 166 -5.98 -11.37 -6.86
C ALA A 166 -4.65 -11.78 -7.50
N MET A 167 -3.51 -11.27 -6.98
CA MET A 167 -2.18 -11.66 -7.44
C MET A 167 -1.92 -13.15 -7.22
N ILE A 168 -2.16 -13.67 -6.01
CA ILE A 168 -1.97 -15.10 -5.72
C ILE A 168 -2.88 -15.96 -6.60
N ALA A 169 -4.16 -15.60 -6.72
CA ALA A 169 -5.11 -16.35 -7.51
C ALA A 169 -4.68 -16.40 -8.99
N SER A 170 -4.27 -15.27 -9.56
CA SER A 170 -3.76 -15.26 -10.93
C SER A 170 -2.48 -16.06 -11.08
N GLY A 171 -1.54 -15.97 -10.14
CA GLY A 171 -0.28 -16.72 -10.20
C GLY A 171 -0.48 -18.25 -10.10
N LEU A 172 -1.53 -18.69 -9.41
CA LEU A 172 -1.91 -20.11 -9.30
C LEU A 172 -2.91 -20.57 -10.38
N GLY A 173 -3.32 -19.68 -11.29
CA GLY A 173 -4.35 -19.98 -12.29
C GLY A 173 -5.76 -20.22 -11.70
N TRP A 174 -6.01 -19.77 -10.48
CA TRP A 174 -7.29 -19.93 -9.80
C TRP A 174 -8.31 -18.89 -10.26
N LYS A 175 -9.54 -19.35 -10.51
CA LYS A 175 -10.70 -18.48 -10.66
C LYS A 175 -11.33 -18.26 -9.28
N LEU A 176 -11.53 -17.01 -8.89
CA LEU A 176 -12.20 -16.67 -7.65
C LEU A 176 -13.69 -16.42 -7.90
N ASP A 177 -14.54 -17.14 -7.19
CA ASP A 177 -16.01 -17.10 -7.31
C ASP A 177 -16.62 -15.74 -6.96
N CYS A 178 -15.95 -14.93 -6.13
CA CYS A 178 -16.40 -13.62 -5.73
C CYS A 178 -15.25 -12.61 -5.70
N GLN A 179 -15.58 -11.31 -5.68
CA GLN A 179 -14.58 -10.29 -5.42
C GLN A 179 -14.00 -10.50 -4.02
N PRO A 180 -12.67 -10.56 -3.85
CA PRO A 180 -12.08 -10.67 -2.54
C PRO A 180 -12.50 -9.48 -1.68
N SER A 181 -13.31 -9.73 -0.66
CA SER A 181 -13.67 -8.71 0.32
C SER A 181 -12.58 -8.66 1.38
N GLY A 182 -12.18 -7.45 1.79
CA GLY A 182 -11.24 -7.29 2.89
C GLY A 182 -11.77 -7.99 4.15
N ALA A 183 -10.93 -8.81 4.78
CA ALA A 183 -11.25 -9.72 5.88
C ALA A 183 -12.24 -9.21 6.95
N SER A 184 -12.90 -10.16 7.64
CA SER A 184 -13.72 -9.92 8.83
C SER A 184 -12.96 -9.05 9.85
N ARG A 185 -13.47 -7.84 10.12
CA ARG A 185 -12.80 -6.85 10.99
C ARG A 185 -13.29 -7.00 12.43
N LYS A 186 -12.63 -7.86 13.20
CA LYS A 186 -12.92 -8.03 14.63
C LYS A 186 -12.03 -7.11 15.47
N PRO A 187 -12.60 -6.31 16.39
CA PRO A 187 -11.81 -5.54 17.34
C PRO A 187 -11.10 -6.48 18.32
N VAL A 188 -9.86 -6.16 18.66
CA VAL A 188 -9.10 -6.83 19.73
C VAL A 188 -9.22 -5.97 20.98
N THR A 189 -9.73 -6.51 22.08
CA THR A 189 -9.82 -5.80 23.36
C THR A 189 -8.63 -6.16 24.25
N THR A 190 -8.19 -5.20 25.07
CA THR A 190 -7.17 -5.42 26.11
C THR A 190 -7.78 -5.24 27.50
N SER A 191 -7.36 -6.08 28.44
CA SER A 191 -7.70 -6.01 29.87
C SER A 191 -6.76 -5.10 30.67
N SER A 192 -5.64 -4.66 30.10
CA SER A 192 -4.65 -3.78 30.76
C SER A 192 -4.34 -2.53 29.94
N ILE A 193 -3.96 -1.44 30.63
CA ILE A 193 -3.53 -0.19 29.99
C ILE A 193 -2.22 -0.46 29.24
N THR A 194 -2.21 -0.21 27.94
CA THR A 194 -0.96 -0.22 27.16
C THR A 194 -0.63 1.23 26.78
N GLN A 195 0.52 1.72 27.21
CA GLN A 195 1.00 3.06 26.88
C GLN A 195 1.64 3.04 25.49
N THR A 196 1.07 3.76 24.53
CA THR A 196 1.68 4.00 23.22
C THR A 196 2.38 5.36 23.26
N VAL A 197 3.71 5.36 23.23
CA VAL A 197 4.56 6.56 23.14
C VAL A 197 4.14 7.49 21.98
N PRO A 198 4.41 8.80 22.08
CA PRO A 198 3.69 9.79 22.90
C PRO A 198 2.27 10.11 22.40
N TYR A 199 1.69 9.33 21.47
CA TYR A 199 0.52 9.79 20.72
C TYR A 199 -0.84 9.44 21.34
N PHE A 200 -0.99 8.33 22.09
CA PHE A 200 -2.29 7.92 22.65
C PHE A 200 -2.18 7.01 23.90
N PHE A 201 -3.20 7.07 24.76
CA PHE A 201 -3.43 6.11 25.85
C PHE A 201 -4.56 5.15 25.50
N VAL A 202 -4.33 3.84 25.64
CA VAL A 202 -5.34 2.79 25.42
C VAL A 202 -5.84 2.30 26.77
N ARG A 203 -7.11 2.61 27.12
CA ARG A 203 -7.75 2.21 28.39
C ARG A 203 -8.40 0.81 28.29
N PRO A 204 -8.57 0.08 29.40
CA PRO A 204 -9.29 -1.20 29.39
C PRO A 204 -10.70 -0.99 28.83
N ARG A 205 -11.15 -1.82 27.88
CA ARG A 205 -12.36 -1.68 27.01
C ARG A 205 -12.22 -0.85 25.73
N SER A 206 -11.06 -0.28 25.41
CA SER A 206 -10.81 0.33 24.08
C SER A 206 -10.35 -0.73 23.06
N ALA A 207 -10.71 -0.54 21.80
CA ALA A 207 -10.40 -1.47 20.72
C ALA A 207 -8.99 -1.21 20.16
N ARG A 208 -8.22 -2.28 19.97
CA ARG A 208 -7.02 -2.32 19.13
C ARG A 208 -7.35 -3.14 17.88
N THR A 209 -6.76 -2.83 16.74
CA THR A 209 -6.62 -3.82 15.67
C THR A 209 -5.20 -4.38 15.76
N LYS A 210 -5.08 -5.69 15.97
CA LYS A 210 -4.04 -6.39 15.23
C LYS A 210 -4.56 -6.41 13.80
N SER A 211 -3.81 -5.84 12.86
CA SER A 211 -3.99 -6.22 11.46
C SER A 211 -3.67 -7.72 11.44
N ILE A 212 -4.68 -8.57 11.55
CA ILE A 212 -4.62 -9.97 11.19
C ILE A 212 -5.14 -9.95 9.76
N SER A 213 -4.22 -9.76 8.83
CA SER A 213 -4.45 -10.05 7.42
C SER A 213 -3.90 -11.43 7.11
#